data_AF-A0A1I2HZP2-F1
#
_entry.id   AF-A0A1I2HZP2-F1
#
_cell.length_a   1.000
_cell.length_b   1.000
_cell.length_c   1.000
_cell.angle_alpha   90.00
_cell.angle_beta   90.00
_cell.angle_gamma   90.00
#
_symmetry.space_group_name_H-M   'P 1'
#
loop_
_entity.id
_entity.type
_entity.pdbx_description
1 polymer ?
#
loop_
_entity_poly.entity_id
_entity_poly.type
_entity_poly.pdbx_seq_one_letter_code
_entity_poly.pdbx_strand_id
1 'polypeptide(L)'
;MMRPVRLCIFGLPAGLLPVLAALLTPALARAGNGIHERTPVKWPDDTACMTVIDRSQGSIVHFDYEIPQEDTMVTADEVADSRRHQFVAFCRNHTPQEPLPVWLSWKDVEIADAAGISDKEDATDEDVLETHSIYKDCFFRVTADDDRRPITFAEAAKGFDWDTTELAPGPYILQGYTWEPAFNIWSKRPGVVHVVDGPDLSAVAPAAALMNTEDFLFGEDTLVLHGCVRAMPGSTMSGYWAVTGADALDWKPFAEGVPIDGDTLELPFKPPPEALVETVALRVDVTDPMQRTFSAYPRALVVVLPGSGEATTGDGCSDTGAFIGNESCGSGTSGGDSTGSDGSSGDPPMSTTEPDATTTSSGGAASDGTGESASTTSEEVPTRDTCGCHSGGLAGSWAWTGLVLLGLRRRRRGVFAPSRA
;
A
#
# COMPACT_ATOMS: atom_id res chain seq x y z
N MET A 1 65.61 33.52 -15.93
CA MET A 1 64.69 34.59 -16.38
C MET A 1 63.28 34.01 -16.50
N MET A 2 62.45 34.18 -15.47
CA MET A 2 61.02 33.83 -15.49
C MET A 2 60.26 35.13 -15.24
N ARG A 3 59.33 35.49 -16.12
CA ARG A 3 58.45 36.65 -15.97
C ARG A 3 57.20 36.23 -15.20
N PRO A 4 56.74 37.01 -14.20
CA PRO A 4 55.49 36.74 -13.51
C PRO A 4 54.31 37.16 -14.40
N VAL A 5 53.34 36.25 -14.57
CA VAL A 5 52.04 36.55 -15.19
C VAL A 5 51.15 37.12 -14.09
N ARG A 6 50.79 38.42 -14.21
CA ARG A 6 49.77 39.05 -13.37
C ARG A 6 48.39 38.61 -13.87
N LEU A 7 47.66 37.86 -13.06
CA LEU A 7 46.25 37.56 -13.28
C LEU A 7 45.43 38.80 -12.89
N CYS A 8 44.92 39.53 -13.88
CA CYS A 8 43.95 40.60 -13.65
C CYS A 8 42.61 39.97 -13.24
N ILE A 9 42.29 40.01 -11.95
CA ILE A 9 40.94 39.74 -11.45
C ILE A 9 40.07 40.93 -11.87
N PHE A 10 39.30 40.76 -12.94
CA PHE A 10 38.23 41.70 -13.27
C PHE A 10 37.19 41.62 -12.16
N GLY A 11 36.97 42.75 -11.49
CA GLY A 11 35.94 42.89 -10.46
C GLY A 11 34.57 42.57 -11.04
N LEU A 12 33.94 41.51 -10.53
CA LEU A 12 32.51 41.32 -10.72
C LEU A 12 31.79 42.52 -10.09
N PRO A 13 30.89 43.20 -10.81
CA PRO A 13 30.10 44.29 -10.25
C PRO A 13 29.21 43.73 -9.13
N ALA A 14 29.25 44.36 -7.96
CA ALA A 14 28.50 43.98 -6.76
C ALA A 14 26.96 43.97 -6.91
N GLY A 15 26.43 44.31 -8.10
CA GLY A 15 24.99 44.30 -8.41
C GLY A 15 24.45 43.00 -9.00
N LEU A 16 25.28 41.98 -9.29
CA LEU A 16 24.84 40.74 -9.94
C LEU A 16 24.40 39.62 -8.98
N LEU A 17 24.81 39.69 -7.70
CA LEU A 17 24.41 38.75 -6.65
C LEU A 17 22.90 38.77 -6.31
N PRO A 18 22.22 39.92 -6.15
CA PRO A 18 20.79 39.93 -5.83
C PRO A 18 19.92 39.42 -6.99
N VAL A 19 20.35 39.61 -8.24
CA VAL A 19 19.63 39.13 -9.43
C VAL A 19 19.71 37.60 -9.56
N LEU A 20 20.87 37.02 -9.27
CA LEU A 20 21.04 35.56 -9.29
C LEU A 20 20.27 34.88 -8.14
N ALA A 21 20.25 35.50 -6.95
CA ALA A 21 19.46 35.02 -5.82
C ALA A 21 17.95 35.07 -6.10
N ALA A 22 17.45 36.14 -6.72
CA ALA A 22 16.04 36.25 -7.12
C ALA A 22 15.64 35.20 -8.19
N LEU A 23 16.54 34.89 -9.14
CA LEU A 23 16.28 33.89 -10.19
C LEU A 23 16.30 32.44 -9.68
N LEU A 24 16.96 32.16 -8.55
CA LEU A 24 17.04 30.81 -7.97
C LEU A 24 15.91 30.50 -6.97
N THR A 25 15.24 31.52 -6.42
CA THR A 25 14.10 31.31 -5.50
C THR A 25 12.91 30.53 -6.09
N PRO A 26 12.42 30.77 -7.31
CA PRO A 26 11.30 29.99 -7.86
C PRO A 26 11.67 28.54 -8.17
N ALA A 27 12.96 28.24 -8.42
CA ALA A 27 13.42 26.90 -8.72
C ALA A 27 13.49 25.99 -7.48
N LEU A 28 13.74 26.56 -6.29
CA LEU A 28 13.74 25.81 -5.04
C LEU A 28 12.33 25.51 -4.52
N ALA A 29 11.37 26.42 -4.76
CA ALA A 29 9.97 26.19 -4.42
C ALA A 29 9.41 24.96 -5.16
N ARG A 30 9.67 24.87 -6.48
CA ARG A 30 9.18 23.76 -7.33
C ARG A 30 9.77 22.37 -7.03
N ALA A 31 10.75 22.27 -6.12
CA ALA A 31 11.43 21.03 -5.78
C ALA A 31 11.00 20.45 -4.42
N GLY A 32 10.21 21.18 -3.62
CA GLY A 32 9.79 20.76 -2.28
C GLY A 32 8.78 19.61 -2.30
N ASN A 33 7.78 19.69 -3.17
CA ASN A 33 6.67 18.75 -3.25
C ASN A 33 7.10 17.30 -3.65
N GLY A 34 8.17 17.16 -4.44
CA GLY A 34 8.62 15.83 -4.90
C GLY A 34 9.38 14.99 -3.86
N ILE A 35 9.77 15.56 -2.71
CA ILE A 35 10.70 14.91 -1.76
C ILE A 35 10.00 14.46 -0.47
N HIS A 36 8.83 15.00 -0.14
CA HIS A 36 8.11 14.60 1.06
C HIS A 36 7.45 13.22 0.87
N GLU A 37 7.60 12.34 1.85
CA GLU A 37 6.90 11.06 1.86
C GLU A 37 5.41 11.30 2.06
N ARG A 38 4.59 10.65 1.22
CA ARG A 38 3.14 10.80 1.26
C ARG A 38 2.58 9.99 2.41
N THR A 39 1.55 10.54 3.04
CA THR A 39 0.96 9.92 4.23
C THR A 39 -0.37 9.27 3.86
N PRO A 40 -0.40 7.95 3.56
CA PRO A 40 -1.64 7.25 3.25
C PRO A 40 -2.56 7.14 4.48
N VAL A 41 -3.82 6.81 4.21
CA VAL A 41 -4.72 6.28 5.24
C VAL A 41 -4.21 4.89 5.65
N LYS A 42 -4.02 4.68 6.94
CA LYS A 42 -3.74 3.35 7.51
C LYS A 42 -5.01 2.83 8.18
N TRP A 43 -5.47 1.66 7.78
CA TRP A 43 -6.60 1.00 8.45
C TRP A 43 -6.12 0.21 9.66
N PRO A 44 -6.89 0.12 10.76
CA PRO A 44 -6.50 -0.66 11.94
C PRO A 44 -6.22 -2.12 11.59
N ASP A 45 -5.24 -2.74 12.26
CA ASP A 45 -4.83 -4.12 11.99
C ASP A 45 -5.94 -5.14 12.33
N ASP A 46 -6.86 -4.78 13.22
CA ASP A 46 -8.04 -5.55 13.63
C ASP A 46 -9.30 -5.23 12.81
N THR A 47 -9.16 -4.55 11.66
CA THR A 47 -10.27 -4.26 10.75
C THR A 47 -11.03 -5.53 10.38
N ALA A 48 -12.33 -5.57 10.71
CA ALA A 48 -13.19 -6.72 10.42
C ALA A 48 -13.25 -7.04 8.92
N CYS A 49 -13.15 -8.34 8.59
CA CYS A 49 -13.30 -8.81 7.22
C CYS A 49 -14.69 -8.48 6.63
N MET A 50 -15.75 -8.62 7.43
CA MET A 50 -17.13 -8.32 7.04
C MET A 50 -17.72 -7.30 8.02
N THR A 51 -18.23 -6.18 7.49
CA THR A 51 -18.99 -5.20 8.28
C THR A 51 -20.42 -5.14 7.72
N VAL A 52 -21.40 -5.63 8.47
CA VAL A 52 -22.81 -5.61 8.05
C VAL A 52 -23.49 -4.36 8.61
N ILE A 53 -24.08 -3.55 7.73
CA ILE A 53 -24.86 -2.38 8.11
C ILE A 53 -26.32 -2.70 7.83
N ASP A 54 -27.09 -3.00 8.87
CA ASP A 54 -28.53 -3.19 8.78
C ASP A 54 -29.24 -1.85 8.99
N ARG A 55 -29.71 -1.23 7.90
CA ARG A 55 -30.36 0.08 7.92
C ARG A 55 -31.70 0.08 8.65
N SER A 56 -32.28 -1.09 8.91
CA SER A 56 -33.46 -1.20 9.77
C SER A 56 -33.12 -0.97 11.26
N GLN A 57 -31.85 -1.07 11.63
CA GLN A 57 -31.34 -0.85 13.00
C GLN A 57 -30.54 0.46 13.13
N GLY A 58 -29.97 0.95 12.03
CA GLY A 58 -29.30 2.24 11.94
C GLY A 58 -28.56 2.37 10.61
N SER A 59 -28.60 3.57 10.01
CA SER A 59 -27.95 3.83 8.71
C SER A 59 -26.61 4.54 8.83
N ILE A 60 -26.25 5.03 10.02
CA ILE A 60 -24.95 5.66 10.28
C ILE A 60 -24.03 4.67 10.97
N VAL A 61 -22.83 4.51 10.42
CA VAL A 61 -21.78 3.63 10.96
C VAL A 61 -20.48 4.40 11.15
N HIS A 62 -19.76 4.10 12.21
CA HIS A 62 -18.46 4.68 12.50
C HIS A 62 -17.32 3.82 11.95
N PHE A 63 -16.27 4.45 11.41
CA PHE A 63 -15.03 3.81 11.02
C PHE A 63 -13.82 4.51 11.59
N ASP A 64 -12.97 3.74 12.24
CA ASP A 64 -11.65 4.18 12.68
C ASP A 64 -10.63 4.10 11.54
N TYR A 65 -9.67 5.02 11.56
CA TYR A 65 -8.47 4.96 10.74
C TYR A 65 -7.30 5.64 11.47
N GLU A 66 -6.10 5.31 11.03
CA GLU A 66 -4.84 5.81 11.52
C GLU A 66 -4.05 6.49 10.40
N ILE A 67 -2.96 7.15 10.79
CA ILE A 67 -1.97 7.70 9.87
C ILE A 67 -0.57 7.32 10.39
N PRO A 68 0.40 7.05 9.50
CA PRO A 68 1.75 6.72 9.93
C PRO A 68 2.52 7.93 10.50
N GLN A 69 2.19 9.14 10.05
CA GLN A 69 2.79 10.40 10.48
C GLN A 69 1.83 11.57 10.22
N GLU A 70 2.07 12.75 10.78
CA GLU A 70 1.28 13.94 10.43
C GLU A 70 1.79 14.57 9.14
N ASP A 71 0.87 15.14 8.37
CA ASP A 71 1.17 15.76 7.09
C ASP A 71 0.36 17.05 6.90
N THR A 72 0.93 18.16 7.36
CA THR A 72 0.23 19.45 7.41
C THR A 72 0.97 20.58 6.69
N MET A 73 2.21 20.33 6.26
CA MET A 73 3.08 21.37 5.71
C MET A 73 2.78 21.63 4.24
N VAL A 74 1.83 22.52 3.95
CA VAL A 74 1.56 22.94 2.56
C VAL A 74 2.61 23.97 2.11
N THR A 75 3.33 23.69 1.02
CA THR A 75 4.30 24.61 0.40
C THR A 75 3.66 25.50 -0.66
N ALA A 76 4.36 26.56 -1.08
CA ALA A 76 3.81 27.56 -2.01
C ALA A 76 3.57 27.03 -3.44
N ASP A 77 4.12 25.87 -3.76
CA ASP A 77 3.96 25.13 -5.02
C ASP A 77 2.87 24.05 -4.96
N GLU A 78 2.11 23.98 -3.86
CA GLU A 78 1.01 23.02 -3.66
C GLU A 78 -0.36 23.72 -3.69
N VAL A 79 -1.42 22.93 -3.91
CA VAL A 79 -2.80 23.40 -3.76
C VAL A 79 -3.08 23.65 -2.28
N ALA A 80 -3.79 24.74 -1.96
CA ALA A 80 -4.05 25.17 -0.59
C ALA A 80 -4.80 24.13 0.28
N ASP A 81 -5.62 23.28 -0.32
CA ASP A 81 -6.36 22.21 0.35
C ASP A 81 -5.72 20.82 0.16
N SER A 82 -4.50 20.72 -0.37
CA SER A 82 -3.76 19.46 -0.46
C SER A 82 -3.39 18.90 0.91
N ARG A 83 -2.82 17.68 0.93
CA ARG A 83 -2.45 16.92 2.15
C ARG A 83 -3.68 16.72 3.03
N ARG A 84 -4.70 16.10 2.42
CA ARG A 84 -5.97 15.79 3.06
C ARG A 84 -6.42 14.37 2.75
N HIS A 85 -7.12 13.76 3.68
CA HIS A 85 -7.80 12.49 3.47
C HIS A 85 -9.28 12.69 3.11
N GLN A 86 -9.77 11.82 2.25
CA GLN A 86 -11.19 11.71 1.90
C GLN A 86 -11.56 10.24 1.81
N PHE A 87 -12.80 9.89 2.13
CA PHE A 87 -13.26 8.50 2.12
C PHE A 87 -14.30 8.30 1.02
N VAL A 88 -14.16 7.19 0.28
CA VAL A 88 -15.00 6.84 -0.86
C VAL A 88 -15.37 5.37 -0.77
N ALA A 89 -16.63 5.06 -1.01
CA ALA A 89 -17.12 3.68 -1.08
C ALA A 89 -17.42 3.29 -2.52
N PHE A 90 -17.05 2.07 -2.91
CA PHE A 90 -17.24 1.55 -4.27
C PHE A 90 -18.18 0.35 -4.26
N CYS A 91 -19.16 0.31 -5.17
CA CYS A 91 -20.13 -0.80 -5.26
C CYS A 91 -19.51 -2.09 -5.84
N ARG A 92 -18.23 -2.05 -6.20
CA ARG A 92 -17.46 -3.16 -6.76
C ARG A 92 -16.04 -3.15 -6.22
N ASN A 93 -15.45 -4.34 -6.14
CA ASN A 93 -14.03 -4.49 -5.82
C ASN A 93 -13.18 -4.38 -7.10
N HIS A 94 -11.90 -4.09 -6.93
CA HIS A 94 -10.94 -3.98 -8.02
C HIS A 94 -9.66 -4.75 -7.69
N THR A 95 -8.97 -5.19 -8.75
CA THR A 95 -7.66 -5.81 -8.66
C THR A 95 -6.58 -4.74 -8.42
N PRO A 96 -5.51 -5.04 -7.67
CA PRO A 96 -4.37 -4.13 -7.55
C PRO A 96 -3.70 -3.79 -8.90
N GLN A 97 -3.86 -4.63 -9.93
CA GLN A 97 -3.27 -4.42 -11.26
C GLN A 97 -4.05 -3.39 -12.12
N GLU A 98 -5.31 -3.15 -11.79
CA GLU A 98 -6.19 -2.17 -12.45
C GLU A 98 -6.53 -1.12 -11.38
N PRO A 99 -5.62 -0.17 -11.12
CA PRO A 99 -5.79 0.79 -10.05
C PRO A 99 -6.99 1.70 -10.30
N LEU A 100 -7.48 2.30 -9.23
CA LEU A 100 -8.52 3.33 -9.31
C LEU A 100 -7.99 4.58 -10.03
N PRO A 101 -8.88 5.39 -10.63
CA PRO A 101 -8.52 6.65 -11.27
C PRO A 101 -7.77 7.56 -10.30
N VAL A 102 -6.75 8.27 -10.80
CA VAL A 102 -5.88 9.11 -9.96
C VAL A 102 -6.61 10.34 -9.42
N TRP A 103 -7.63 10.82 -10.12
CA TRP A 103 -8.40 12.00 -9.74
C TRP A 103 -9.81 11.63 -9.32
N LEU A 104 -10.34 12.30 -8.29
CA LEU A 104 -11.74 12.14 -7.92
C LEU A 104 -12.68 12.89 -8.87
N SER A 105 -12.30 14.10 -9.28
CA SER A 105 -13.14 14.99 -10.06
C SER A 105 -12.35 15.76 -11.12
N TRP A 106 -13.02 16.22 -12.17
CA TRP A 106 -12.42 17.17 -13.12
C TRP A 106 -12.10 18.51 -12.45
N LYS A 107 -12.85 18.87 -11.41
CA LYS A 107 -12.57 20.05 -10.59
C LYS A 107 -11.19 19.96 -9.93
N ASP A 108 -10.80 18.79 -9.42
CA ASP A 108 -9.48 18.56 -8.84
C ASP A 108 -8.37 18.70 -9.89
N VAL A 109 -8.60 18.19 -11.10
CA VAL A 109 -7.67 18.36 -12.24
C VAL A 109 -7.50 19.83 -12.59
N GLU A 110 -8.59 20.59 -12.69
CA GLU A 110 -8.57 22.03 -12.98
C GLU A 110 -7.84 22.84 -11.90
N ILE A 111 -8.01 22.48 -10.63
CA ILE A 111 -7.31 23.13 -9.52
C ILE A 111 -5.80 22.84 -9.60
N ALA A 112 -5.40 21.61 -9.89
CA ALA A 112 -4.00 21.23 -10.05
C ALA A 112 -3.35 21.88 -11.29
N ASP A 113 -4.09 22.01 -12.39
CA ASP A 113 -3.68 22.74 -13.61
C ASP A 113 -3.46 24.23 -13.34
N ALA A 114 -4.42 24.87 -12.64
CA ALA A 114 -4.30 26.27 -12.26
C ALA A 114 -3.10 26.54 -11.33
N ALA A 115 -2.70 25.56 -10.53
CA ALA A 115 -1.49 25.60 -9.70
C ALA A 115 -0.20 25.27 -10.47
N GLY A 116 -0.28 24.83 -11.73
CA GLY A 116 0.86 24.43 -12.55
C GLY A 116 1.54 23.15 -12.06
N ILE A 117 0.79 22.28 -11.38
CA ILE A 117 1.22 20.99 -10.82
C ILE A 117 1.05 19.86 -11.84
N SER A 118 -0.06 19.87 -12.58
CA SER A 118 -0.36 18.96 -13.70
C SER A 118 -0.78 19.77 -14.92
N ASP A 119 -0.78 19.14 -16.10
CA ASP A 119 -1.43 19.69 -17.29
C ASP A 119 -2.77 18.98 -17.45
N LYS A 120 -3.87 19.73 -17.49
CA LYS A 120 -5.20 19.12 -17.69
C LYS A 120 -5.33 18.39 -19.02
N GLU A 121 -4.55 18.76 -20.04
CA GLU A 121 -4.61 18.11 -21.36
C GLU A 121 -3.97 16.72 -21.35
N ASP A 122 -3.20 16.39 -20.30
CA ASP A 122 -2.66 15.04 -20.06
C ASP A 122 -3.66 14.12 -19.35
N ALA A 123 -4.74 14.66 -18.77
CA ALA A 123 -5.79 13.88 -18.10
C ALA A 123 -6.91 13.47 -19.07
N THR A 124 -7.46 12.28 -18.88
CA THR A 124 -8.59 11.75 -19.64
C THR A 124 -9.74 11.34 -18.71
N ASP A 125 -10.90 10.98 -19.28
CA ASP A 125 -12.02 10.47 -18.49
C ASP A 125 -11.69 9.17 -17.73
N GLU A 126 -10.73 8.38 -18.22
CA GLU A 126 -10.28 7.18 -17.50
C GLU A 126 -9.31 7.51 -16.35
N ASP A 127 -8.85 8.76 -16.23
CA ASP A 127 -8.04 9.22 -15.10
C ASP A 127 -8.89 9.86 -13.99
N VAL A 128 -10.18 10.12 -14.26
CA VAL A 128 -11.10 10.87 -13.39
C VAL A 128 -12.29 10.01 -12.96
N LEU A 129 -12.44 9.78 -11.66
CA LEU A 129 -13.46 8.89 -11.10
C LEU A 129 -14.90 9.26 -11.51
N GLU A 130 -15.23 10.55 -11.56
CA GLU A 130 -16.55 11.07 -11.95
C GLU A 130 -16.96 10.78 -13.40
N THR A 131 -16.01 10.61 -14.31
CA THR A 131 -16.28 10.33 -15.73
C THR A 131 -15.81 8.96 -16.18
N HIS A 132 -15.11 8.23 -15.32
CA HIS A 132 -14.57 6.91 -15.59
C HIS A 132 -15.63 5.91 -16.08
N SER A 133 -15.32 5.22 -17.17
CA SER A 133 -16.25 4.28 -17.82
C SER A 133 -16.79 3.18 -16.89
N ILE A 134 -15.93 2.66 -16.00
CA ILE A 134 -16.24 1.57 -15.06
C ILE A 134 -16.86 2.04 -13.74
N TYR A 135 -16.45 3.20 -13.23
CA TYR A 135 -16.68 3.56 -11.82
C TYR A 135 -17.67 4.67 -11.60
N LYS A 136 -17.93 5.55 -12.59
CA LYS A 136 -18.78 6.74 -12.41
C LYS A 136 -20.16 6.48 -11.79
N ASP A 137 -20.72 5.29 -12.03
CA ASP A 137 -22.03 4.85 -11.51
C ASP A 137 -21.91 3.90 -10.31
N CYS A 138 -20.71 3.74 -9.74
CA CYS A 138 -20.35 2.73 -8.75
C CYS A 138 -19.40 3.27 -7.66
N PHE A 139 -19.43 4.57 -7.40
CA PHE A 139 -18.74 5.17 -6.27
C PHE A 139 -19.65 6.15 -5.52
N PHE A 140 -19.38 6.31 -4.23
CA PHE A 140 -20.12 7.18 -3.34
C PHE A 140 -19.13 7.92 -2.44
N ARG A 141 -19.27 9.24 -2.35
CA ARG A 141 -18.49 10.04 -1.41
C ARG A 141 -18.99 9.75 0.01
N VAL A 142 -18.10 9.25 0.87
CA VAL A 142 -18.38 9.11 2.30
C VAL A 142 -18.15 10.44 3.00
N THR A 143 -17.11 11.16 2.57
CA THR A 143 -16.82 12.53 2.98
C THR A 143 -16.89 13.43 1.74
N ALA A 144 -17.57 14.57 1.86
CA ALA A 144 -17.66 15.55 0.77
C ALA A 144 -16.28 16.15 0.43
N ASP A 145 -16.15 16.76 -0.76
CA ASP A 145 -14.87 17.34 -1.21
C ASP A 145 -14.40 18.51 -0.33
N ASP A 146 -15.33 19.32 0.15
CA ASP A 146 -15.08 20.42 1.07
C ASP A 146 -14.90 19.97 2.53
N ASP A 147 -15.25 18.71 2.84
CA ASP A 147 -15.05 18.08 4.14
C ASP A 147 -13.76 17.24 4.21
N ARG A 148 -12.86 17.39 3.23
CA ARG A 148 -11.51 16.81 3.21
C ARG A 148 -10.77 17.08 4.53
N ARG A 149 -10.21 16.02 5.09
CA ARG A 149 -9.75 16.00 6.49
C ARG A 149 -8.24 16.23 6.60
N PRO A 150 -7.78 17.15 7.48
CA PRO A 150 -6.36 17.32 7.78
C PRO A 150 -5.68 16.02 8.21
N ILE A 151 -4.49 15.77 7.68
CA ILE A 151 -3.69 14.59 8.04
C ILE A 151 -2.95 14.89 9.37
N THR A 152 -3.68 14.74 10.47
CA THR A 152 -3.16 14.92 11.85
C THR A 152 -3.62 13.77 12.71
N PHE A 153 -2.85 13.42 13.74
CA PHE A 153 -3.25 12.34 14.65
C PHE A 153 -4.56 12.68 15.37
N ALA A 154 -4.77 13.96 15.71
CA ALA A 154 -5.98 14.43 16.36
C ALA A 154 -7.23 14.31 15.47
N GLU A 155 -7.09 14.49 14.15
CA GLU A 155 -8.20 14.30 13.22
C GLU A 155 -8.45 12.82 12.95
N ALA A 156 -7.39 12.03 12.75
CA ALA A 156 -7.49 10.59 12.53
C ALA A 156 -8.14 9.86 13.71
N ALA A 157 -7.77 10.22 14.93
CA ALA A 157 -8.34 9.65 16.16
C ALA A 157 -9.85 9.88 16.34
N LYS A 158 -10.48 10.77 15.55
CA LYS A 158 -11.93 10.95 15.57
C LYS A 158 -12.67 9.89 14.77
N GLY A 159 -12.00 9.11 13.91
CA GLY A 159 -12.65 8.28 12.90
C GLY A 159 -13.56 9.10 11.99
N PHE A 160 -14.43 8.46 11.22
CA PHE A 160 -15.49 9.14 10.45
C PHE A 160 -16.80 8.34 10.51
N ASP A 161 -17.90 9.08 10.41
CA ASP A 161 -19.23 8.49 10.28
C ASP A 161 -19.64 8.43 8.82
N TRP A 162 -20.20 7.31 8.40
CA TRP A 162 -20.75 7.12 7.06
C TRP A 162 -22.27 6.92 7.15
N ASP A 163 -23.02 7.85 6.55
CA ASP A 163 -24.46 7.69 6.34
C ASP A 163 -24.74 6.84 5.10
N THR A 164 -25.41 5.69 5.29
CA THR A 164 -25.74 4.71 4.24
C THR A 164 -27.19 4.78 3.79
N THR A 165 -27.95 5.79 4.23
CA THR A 165 -29.40 5.91 3.97
C THR A 165 -29.73 5.90 2.47
N GLU A 166 -28.95 6.60 1.64
CA GLU A 166 -29.22 6.76 0.20
C GLU A 166 -28.56 5.68 -0.68
N LEU A 167 -27.86 4.71 -0.08
CA LEU A 167 -27.18 3.66 -0.84
C LEU A 167 -28.15 2.57 -1.29
N ALA A 168 -27.85 1.91 -2.40
CA ALA A 168 -28.52 0.65 -2.72
C ALA A 168 -28.02 -0.45 -1.76
N PRO A 169 -28.86 -1.40 -1.31
CA PRO A 169 -28.38 -2.59 -0.62
C PRO A 169 -27.34 -3.34 -1.45
N GLY A 170 -26.23 -3.73 -0.83
CA GLY A 170 -25.17 -4.42 -1.53
C GLY A 170 -23.81 -4.37 -0.83
N PRO A 171 -22.81 -5.02 -1.43
CA PRO A 171 -21.42 -4.93 -1.01
C PRO A 171 -20.76 -3.62 -1.46
N TYR A 172 -19.94 -3.06 -0.58
CA TYR A 172 -19.16 -1.85 -0.79
C TYR A 172 -17.71 -2.03 -0.32
N ILE A 173 -16.77 -1.53 -1.12
CA ILE A 173 -15.35 -1.45 -0.78
C ILE A 173 -15.03 -0.03 -0.36
N LEU A 174 -14.59 0.14 0.89
CA LEU A 174 -14.21 1.43 1.43
C LEU A 174 -12.74 1.72 1.11
N GLN A 175 -12.46 2.94 0.67
CA GLN A 175 -11.14 3.41 0.27
C GLN A 175 -10.85 4.76 0.93
N GLY A 176 -9.63 4.91 1.42
CA GLY A 176 -9.07 6.21 1.77
C GLY A 176 -8.37 6.81 0.56
N TYR A 177 -8.68 8.06 0.24
CA TYR A 177 -8.02 8.85 -0.79
C TYR A 177 -7.17 9.93 -0.13
N THR A 178 -5.91 10.02 -0.52
CA THR A 178 -5.03 11.12 -0.11
C THR A 178 -4.95 12.11 -1.26
N TRP A 179 -5.51 13.30 -1.03
CA TRP A 179 -5.47 14.43 -1.96
C TRP A 179 -4.10 15.12 -1.86
N GLU A 180 -3.24 14.86 -2.84
CA GLU A 180 -1.90 15.42 -2.92
C GLU A 180 -1.46 15.45 -4.40
N PRO A 181 -1.98 16.39 -5.20
CA PRO A 181 -1.73 16.41 -6.63
C PRO A 181 -0.24 16.63 -6.94
N ALA A 182 0.31 16.01 -7.99
CA ALA A 182 -0.34 15.11 -8.96
C ALA A 182 -0.31 13.62 -8.56
N PHE A 183 0.06 13.31 -7.32
CA PHE A 183 0.38 11.96 -6.86
C PHE A 183 -0.62 11.46 -5.83
N ASN A 184 -1.90 11.62 -6.14
CA ASN A 184 -2.95 11.14 -5.26
C ASN A 184 -2.85 9.63 -5.07
N ILE A 185 -3.10 9.16 -3.86
CA ILE A 185 -2.98 7.73 -3.52
C ILE A 185 -4.25 7.18 -2.90
N TRP A 186 -4.53 5.93 -3.22
CA TRP A 186 -5.65 5.16 -2.70
C TRP A 186 -5.17 4.15 -1.66
N SER A 187 -5.95 3.96 -0.60
CA SER A 187 -5.68 3.05 0.50
C SER A 187 -6.91 2.21 0.79
N LYS A 188 -6.90 0.98 0.28
CA LYS A 188 -8.03 0.05 0.40
C LYS A 188 -8.19 -0.43 1.84
N ARG A 189 -9.41 -0.28 2.38
CA ARG A 189 -9.79 -0.88 3.66
C ARG A 189 -9.80 -2.40 3.51
N PRO A 190 -9.17 -3.16 4.42
CA PRO A 190 -9.38 -4.59 4.50
C PRO A 190 -10.86 -4.95 4.66
N GLY A 191 -11.27 -6.08 4.10
CA GLY A 191 -12.66 -6.53 4.19
C GLY A 191 -13.63 -5.88 3.21
N VAL A 192 -14.92 -6.07 3.48
CA VAL A 192 -16.06 -5.54 2.71
C VAL A 192 -17.14 -5.05 3.66
N VAL A 193 -17.84 -3.97 3.26
CA VAL A 193 -19.02 -3.48 3.95
C VAL A 193 -20.26 -3.97 3.22
N HIS A 194 -21.18 -4.64 3.90
CA HIS A 194 -22.42 -5.16 3.31
C HIS A 194 -23.62 -4.38 3.87
N VAL A 195 -24.17 -3.48 3.07
CA VAL A 195 -25.35 -2.68 3.42
C VAL A 195 -26.61 -3.50 3.10
N VAL A 196 -27.49 -3.66 4.10
CA VAL A 196 -28.71 -4.48 4.02
C VAL A 196 -29.90 -3.76 4.67
N ASP A 197 -31.11 -4.19 4.33
CA ASP A 197 -32.38 -3.67 4.88
C ASP A 197 -33.08 -4.69 5.80
N GLY A 198 -32.31 -5.61 6.37
CA GLY A 198 -32.78 -6.67 7.25
C GLY A 198 -32.01 -7.97 7.08
N PRO A 199 -32.48 -9.07 7.70
CA PRO A 199 -31.75 -10.34 7.73
C PRO A 199 -31.89 -11.18 6.45
N ASP A 200 -32.77 -10.80 5.52
CA ASP A 200 -33.06 -11.59 4.32
C ASP A 200 -31.90 -11.52 3.30
N LEU A 201 -31.14 -12.60 3.22
CA LEU A 201 -30.03 -12.74 2.27
C LEU A 201 -30.48 -12.80 0.80
N SER A 202 -31.76 -13.05 0.53
CA SER A 202 -32.29 -13.02 -0.83
C SER A 202 -32.55 -11.60 -1.33
N ALA A 203 -32.70 -10.63 -0.43
CA ALA A 203 -32.94 -9.23 -0.78
C ALA A 203 -31.69 -8.51 -1.33
N VAL A 204 -30.50 -9.06 -1.12
CA VAL A 204 -29.21 -8.41 -1.43
C VAL A 204 -28.22 -9.36 -2.10
N ALA A 205 -27.40 -8.84 -3.02
CA ALA A 205 -26.33 -9.60 -3.68
C ALA A 205 -25.31 -10.16 -2.66
N PRO A 206 -24.58 -11.23 -2.99
CA PRO A 206 -23.54 -11.75 -2.10
C PRO A 206 -22.43 -10.72 -1.86
N ALA A 207 -21.78 -10.79 -0.70
CA ALA A 207 -20.59 -10.01 -0.38
C ALA A 207 -19.45 -10.94 0.02
N ALA A 208 -18.23 -10.62 -0.36
CA ALA A 208 -17.05 -11.37 0.04
C ALA A 208 -15.81 -10.46 0.12
N ALA A 209 -14.84 -10.86 0.93
CA ALA A 209 -13.53 -10.23 0.95
C ALA A 209 -12.44 -11.28 1.14
N LEU A 210 -11.26 -11.00 0.58
CA LEU A 210 -10.05 -11.79 0.76
C LEU A 210 -9.09 -11.01 1.66
N MET A 211 -8.53 -11.68 2.66
CA MET A 211 -7.71 -11.07 3.71
C MET A 211 -6.22 -11.40 3.57
N ASN A 212 -5.85 -12.21 2.57
CA ASN A 212 -4.47 -12.54 2.25
C ASN A 212 -3.57 -11.29 2.18
N THR A 213 -2.42 -11.41 2.83
CA THR A 213 -1.34 -10.41 2.84
C THR A 213 -0.07 -10.91 2.18
N GLU A 214 -0.03 -12.19 1.79
CA GLU A 214 1.11 -12.78 1.09
C GLU A 214 1.33 -12.08 -0.25
N ASP A 215 2.56 -11.65 -0.49
CA ASP A 215 3.03 -11.01 -1.72
C ASP A 215 3.94 -11.92 -2.56
N PHE A 216 4.28 -13.11 -2.03
CA PHE A 216 4.97 -14.16 -2.77
C PHE A 216 4.51 -15.57 -2.36
N LEU A 217 4.82 -16.54 -3.21
CA LEU A 217 4.49 -17.95 -3.06
C LEU A 217 5.50 -18.79 -3.84
N PHE A 218 5.96 -19.92 -3.30
CA PHE A 218 6.75 -20.87 -4.08
C PHE A 218 5.84 -21.79 -4.92
N GLY A 219 6.28 -22.13 -6.13
CA GLY A 219 5.47 -22.86 -7.11
C GLY A 219 5.09 -24.30 -6.73
N GLU A 220 5.84 -24.92 -5.82
CA GLU A 220 5.49 -26.23 -5.27
C GLU A 220 4.46 -26.14 -4.13
N ASP A 221 4.34 -24.97 -3.50
CA ASP A 221 3.50 -24.71 -2.35
C ASP A 221 2.05 -24.41 -2.77
N THR A 222 1.16 -24.35 -1.79
CA THR A 222 -0.25 -23.99 -2.00
C THR A 222 -0.60 -22.78 -1.15
N LEU A 223 -1.08 -21.71 -1.79
CA LEU A 223 -1.63 -20.55 -1.10
C LEU A 223 -3.11 -20.79 -0.83
N VAL A 224 -3.54 -20.75 0.43
CA VAL A 224 -4.97 -20.77 0.75
C VAL A 224 -5.49 -19.35 0.73
N LEU A 225 -6.34 -19.04 -0.26
CA LEU A 225 -7.09 -17.79 -0.26
C LEU A 225 -8.11 -17.85 0.87
N HIS A 226 -8.03 -16.90 1.79
CA HIS A 226 -8.90 -16.88 2.96
C HIS A 226 -9.57 -15.53 3.14
N GLY A 227 -10.75 -15.56 3.76
CA GLY A 227 -11.49 -14.37 4.10
C GLY A 227 -12.90 -14.70 4.55
N CYS A 228 -13.85 -13.83 4.22
CA CYS A 228 -15.21 -13.93 4.69
C CYS A 228 -16.19 -13.80 3.53
N VAL A 229 -17.37 -14.37 3.74
CA VAL A 229 -18.45 -14.35 2.77
C VAL A 229 -19.79 -14.24 3.47
N ARG A 230 -20.69 -13.48 2.87
CA ARG A 230 -22.10 -13.39 3.27
C ARG A 230 -22.96 -13.56 2.03
N ALA A 231 -23.52 -14.75 1.86
CA ALA A 231 -24.26 -15.14 0.68
C ALA A 231 -25.42 -16.08 1.05
N MET A 232 -26.39 -16.25 0.15
CA MET A 232 -27.52 -17.16 0.36
C MET A 232 -27.07 -18.63 0.47
N PRO A 233 -27.80 -19.49 1.19
CA PRO A 233 -27.59 -20.93 1.13
C PRO A 233 -27.63 -21.46 -0.32
N GLY A 234 -26.68 -22.32 -0.69
CA GLY A 234 -26.54 -22.82 -2.06
C GLY A 234 -25.71 -21.93 -2.99
N SER A 235 -25.10 -20.85 -2.46
CA SER A 235 -24.10 -20.07 -3.20
C SER A 235 -22.82 -20.86 -3.43
N THR A 236 -22.07 -20.49 -4.46
CA THR A 236 -20.80 -21.11 -4.85
C THR A 236 -19.71 -20.07 -5.03
N MET A 237 -18.46 -20.52 -4.92
CA MET A 237 -17.27 -19.73 -5.21
C MET A 237 -16.47 -20.33 -6.37
N SER A 238 -15.93 -19.46 -7.22
CA SER A 238 -15.01 -19.81 -8.31
C SER A 238 -13.76 -18.95 -8.20
N GLY A 239 -12.59 -19.59 -8.28
CA GLY A 239 -11.29 -18.95 -8.19
C GLY A 239 -10.65 -18.76 -9.55
N TYR A 240 -10.08 -17.59 -9.78
CA TYR A 240 -9.40 -17.21 -11.00
C TYR A 240 -8.01 -16.63 -10.72
N TRP A 241 -7.12 -16.79 -11.68
CA TRP A 241 -5.78 -16.20 -11.66
C TRP A 241 -5.44 -15.62 -13.04
N ALA A 242 -4.54 -14.65 -13.10
CA ALA A 242 -4.04 -14.06 -14.35
C ALA A 242 -2.59 -13.61 -14.17
N VAL A 243 -1.77 -13.75 -15.23
CA VAL A 243 -0.43 -13.15 -15.27
C VAL A 243 -0.58 -11.64 -15.45
N THR A 244 0.14 -10.87 -14.63
CA THR A 244 0.21 -9.41 -14.76
C THR A 244 1.25 -9.02 -15.80
N GLY A 245 1.05 -7.89 -16.49
CA GLY A 245 2.00 -7.38 -17.51
C GLY A 245 1.50 -7.38 -18.95
N ALA A 246 0.33 -7.97 -19.21
CA ALA A 246 -0.42 -7.72 -20.45
C ALA A 246 -1.32 -6.47 -20.32
N ASP A 247 -1.74 -5.90 -21.44
CA ASP A 247 -2.66 -4.74 -21.49
C ASP A 247 -4.01 -5.03 -20.82
N ALA A 248 -4.42 -6.30 -20.77
CA ALA A 248 -5.62 -6.77 -20.09
C ALA A 248 -5.36 -8.12 -19.40
N LEU A 249 -6.04 -8.36 -18.29
CA LEU A 249 -5.93 -9.61 -17.53
C LEU A 249 -6.71 -10.75 -18.21
N ASP A 250 -5.99 -11.78 -18.65
CA ASP A 250 -6.57 -13.04 -19.12
C ASP A 250 -6.85 -13.97 -17.93
N TRP A 251 -8.06 -13.86 -17.38
CA TRP A 251 -8.47 -14.63 -16.20
C TRP A 251 -8.69 -16.11 -16.53
N LYS A 252 -7.94 -16.97 -15.85
CA LYS A 252 -8.01 -18.43 -15.97
C LYS A 252 -8.58 -19.04 -14.68
N PRO A 253 -9.54 -19.96 -14.75
CA PRO A 253 -10.08 -20.61 -13.56
C PRO A 253 -9.05 -21.58 -12.97
N PHE A 254 -9.01 -21.67 -11.64
CA PHE A 254 -8.31 -22.75 -10.91
C PHE A 254 -9.26 -23.56 -10.02
N ALA A 255 -10.45 -23.02 -9.72
CA ALA A 255 -11.52 -23.70 -9.03
C ALA A 255 -12.86 -23.17 -9.52
N GLU A 256 -13.87 -24.03 -9.64
CA GLU A 256 -15.19 -23.65 -10.15
C GLU A 256 -16.30 -24.28 -9.32
N GLY A 257 -17.30 -23.46 -8.95
CA GLY A 257 -18.53 -23.94 -8.35
C GLY A 257 -18.36 -24.60 -6.97
N VAL A 258 -17.33 -24.23 -6.21
CA VAL A 258 -17.09 -24.78 -4.87
C VAL A 258 -18.22 -24.32 -3.96
N PRO A 259 -18.98 -25.23 -3.31
CA PRO A 259 -20.06 -24.84 -2.41
C PRO A 259 -19.55 -23.99 -1.25
N ILE A 260 -20.32 -22.96 -0.90
CA ILE A 260 -20.05 -22.15 0.28
C ILE A 260 -20.83 -22.74 1.46
N ASP A 261 -20.11 -23.09 2.52
CA ASP A 261 -20.67 -23.50 3.80
C ASP A 261 -20.19 -22.52 4.89
N GLY A 262 -21.13 -21.92 5.60
CA GLY A 262 -20.85 -20.90 6.61
C GLY A 262 -20.53 -19.50 6.06
N ASP A 263 -19.75 -18.75 6.83
CA ASP A 263 -19.40 -17.34 6.62
C ASP A 263 -17.91 -17.11 6.31
N THR A 264 -17.16 -18.20 6.18
CA THR A 264 -15.72 -18.20 5.91
C THR A 264 -15.47 -18.60 4.46
N LEU A 265 -14.52 -17.93 3.83
CA LEU A 265 -14.05 -18.24 2.48
C LEU A 265 -12.68 -18.89 2.62
N GLU A 266 -12.52 -20.11 2.11
CA GLU A 266 -11.23 -20.79 1.97
C GLU A 266 -11.14 -21.45 0.59
N LEU A 267 -10.12 -21.09 -0.19
CA LEU A 267 -9.94 -21.64 -1.53
C LEU A 267 -8.45 -21.88 -1.83
N PRO A 268 -7.99 -23.14 -1.93
CA PRO A 268 -6.60 -23.44 -2.19
C PRO A 268 -6.23 -23.12 -3.64
N PHE A 269 -5.13 -22.38 -3.81
CA PHE A 269 -4.52 -22.05 -5.09
C PHE A 269 -3.13 -22.68 -5.16
N LYS A 270 -2.94 -23.59 -6.12
CA LYS A 270 -1.63 -24.11 -6.50
C LYS A 270 -1.22 -23.47 -7.83
N PRO A 271 -0.09 -22.72 -7.89
CA PRO A 271 0.33 -22.06 -9.12
C PRO A 271 0.54 -23.08 -10.23
N PRO A 272 0.00 -22.83 -11.44
CA PRO A 272 0.32 -23.65 -12.59
C PRO A 272 1.74 -23.33 -13.10
N PRO A 273 2.39 -24.22 -13.86
CA PRO A 273 3.76 -24.03 -14.31
C PRO A 273 4.03 -22.72 -15.07
N GLU A 274 3.04 -22.23 -15.82
CA GLU A 274 3.13 -20.97 -16.55
C GLU A 274 3.07 -19.70 -15.66
N ALA A 275 2.75 -19.85 -14.37
CA ALA A 275 2.82 -18.74 -13.41
C ALA A 275 4.21 -18.62 -12.78
N LEU A 276 5.11 -19.59 -12.96
CA LEU A 276 6.44 -19.57 -12.34
C LEU A 276 7.27 -18.38 -12.83
N VAL A 277 7.88 -17.66 -11.88
CA VAL A 277 8.67 -16.44 -12.11
C VAL A 277 7.81 -15.25 -12.58
N GLU A 278 6.48 -15.39 -12.55
CA GLU A 278 5.56 -14.31 -12.89
C GLU A 278 4.94 -13.67 -11.63
N THR A 279 4.42 -12.46 -11.80
CA THR A 279 3.51 -11.84 -10.83
C THR A 279 2.08 -12.09 -11.27
N VAL A 280 1.26 -12.67 -10.40
CA VAL A 280 -0.14 -13.01 -10.71
C VAL A 280 -1.13 -12.19 -9.90
N ALA A 281 -2.26 -11.89 -10.54
CA ALA A 281 -3.47 -11.40 -9.89
C ALA A 281 -4.39 -12.59 -9.57
N LEU A 282 -5.07 -12.55 -8.42
CA LEU A 282 -6.03 -13.56 -8.00
C LEU A 282 -7.41 -12.92 -7.80
N ARG A 283 -8.46 -13.68 -8.06
CA ARG A 283 -9.86 -13.26 -7.90
C ARG A 283 -10.70 -14.44 -7.42
N VAL A 284 -11.67 -14.18 -6.55
CA VAL A 284 -12.72 -15.13 -6.22
C VAL A 284 -14.07 -14.51 -6.53
N ASP A 285 -14.87 -15.19 -7.35
CA ASP A 285 -16.24 -14.80 -7.66
C ASP A 285 -17.20 -15.63 -6.80
N VAL A 286 -18.03 -14.96 -6.00
CA VAL A 286 -19.11 -15.58 -5.24
C VAL A 286 -20.41 -15.38 -5.98
N THR A 287 -21.07 -16.48 -6.34
CA THR A 287 -22.34 -16.48 -7.09
C THR A 287 -23.43 -17.14 -6.28
N ASP A 288 -24.57 -16.45 -6.17
CA ASP A 288 -25.71 -16.96 -5.42
C ASP A 288 -26.71 -17.74 -6.29
N PRO A 289 -27.70 -18.45 -5.69
CA PRO A 289 -28.73 -19.17 -6.45
C PRO A 289 -29.57 -18.30 -7.41
N MET A 290 -29.59 -16.98 -7.21
CA MET A 290 -30.27 -16.02 -8.08
C MET A 290 -29.35 -15.51 -9.22
N GLN A 291 -28.14 -16.07 -9.36
CA GLN A 291 -27.14 -15.71 -10.36
C GLN A 291 -26.60 -14.27 -10.19
N ARG A 292 -26.65 -13.72 -8.98
CA ARG A 292 -25.95 -12.48 -8.64
C ARG A 292 -24.53 -12.83 -8.24
N THR A 293 -23.55 -12.09 -8.75
CA THR A 293 -22.13 -12.37 -8.52
C THR A 293 -21.42 -11.16 -7.95
N PHE A 294 -20.54 -11.40 -6.98
CA PHE A 294 -19.58 -10.42 -6.47
C PHE A 294 -18.16 -10.95 -6.57
N SER A 295 -17.24 -10.13 -7.08
CA SER A 295 -15.83 -10.46 -7.22
C SER A 295 -15.01 -9.88 -6.08
N ALA A 296 -14.23 -10.72 -5.40
CA ALA A 296 -13.28 -10.31 -4.38
C ALA A 296 -11.83 -10.50 -4.87
N TYR A 297 -10.96 -9.56 -4.51
CA TYR A 297 -9.55 -9.55 -4.85
C TYR A 297 -8.70 -9.42 -3.59
N PRO A 298 -7.55 -10.13 -3.48
CA PRO A 298 -6.57 -9.88 -2.43
C PRO A 298 -6.05 -8.44 -2.46
N ARG A 299 -5.35 -8.04 -1.40
CA ARG A 299 -4.76 -6.70 -1.31
C ARG A 299 -3.47 -6.58 -2.12
N ALA A 300 -2.71 -7.67 -2.21
CA ALA A 300 -1.44 -7.73 -2.92
C ALA A 300 -1.54 -8.62 -4.17
N LEU A 301 -0.66 -8.35 -5.13
CA LEU A 301 -0.31 -9.31 -6.18
C LEU A 301 0.63 -10.35 -5.60
N VAL A 302 0.66 -11.55 -6.19
CA VAL A 302 1.51 -12.64 -5.71
C VAL A 302 2.63 -12.88 -6.71
N VAL A 303 3.89 -12.77 -6.28
CA VAL A 303 5.06 -13.20 -7.05
C VAL A 303 5.26 -14.70 -6.85
N VAL A 304 5.23 -15.48 -7.94
CA VAL A 304 5.42 -16.93 -7.86
C VAL A 304 6.89 -17.27 -8.11
N LEU A 305 7.55 -17.81 -7.09
CA LEU A 305 8.96 -18.19 -7.13
C LEU A 305 9.12 -19.69 -7.46
N PRO A 306 10.23 -20.11 -8.10
CA PRO A 306 10.49 -21.53 -8.33
C PRO A 306 10.87 -22.26 -7.02
N GLY A 307 10.58 -23.56 -6.94
CA GLY A 307 10.91 -24.43 -5.79
C GLY A 307 9.78 -24.55 -4.76
N SER A 308 10.15 -24.94 -3.54
CA SER A 308 9.29 -25.02 -2.35
C SER A 308 9.87 -24.19 -1.21
N GLY A 309 8.99 -23.60 -0.38
CA GLY A 309 9.41 -22.88 0.82
C GLY A 309 9.94 -23.80 1.93
N GLU A 310 9.58 -25.09 1.91
CA GLU A 310 10.03 -26.07 2.91
C GLU A 310 11.50 -26.48 2.72
N ALA A 311 12.03 -26.40 1.51
CA ALA A 311 13.39 -26.85 1.17
C ALA A 311 14.51 -25.96 1.75
N THR A 312 14.21 -24.74 2.20
CA THR A 312 15.22 -23.83 2.80
C THR A 312 15.59 -24.19 4.24
N THR A 313 14.78 -25.02 4.92
CA THR A 313 15.06 -25.44 6.30
C THR A 313 15.98 -26.66 6.42
N GLY A 314 16.27 -27.35 5.31
CA GLY A 314 16.97 -28.65 5.30
C GLY A 314 18.49 -28.60 5.14
N ASP A 315 19.06 -27.56 4.55
CA ASP A 315 20.48 -27.51 4.19
C ASP A 315 21.16 -26.19 4.62
N GLY A 316 21.22 -25.96 5.94
CA GLY A 316 22.21 -25.06 6.58
C GLY A 316 22.20 -23.57 6.18
N CYS A 317 21.33 -23.13 5.29
CA CYS A 317 21.16 -21.75 4.89
C CYS A 317 19.97 -21.19 5.64
N SER A 318 20.24 -20.50 6.76
CA SER A 318 19.23 -19.82 7.54
C SER A 318 18.49 -18.78 6.69
N ASP A 319 17.16 -18.84 6.75
CA ASP A 319 16.21 -17.89 6.19
C ASP A 319 16.54 -16.44 6.57
N THR A 320 17.19 -15.75 5.65
CA THR A 320 16.97 -14.33 5.44
C THR A 320 16.85 -14.16 3.94
N GLY A 321 15.70 -13.68 3.45
CA GLY A 321 15.34 -13.54 2.03
C GLY A 321 16.33 -12.68 1.23
N ALA A 322 17.52 -13.22 0.97
CA ALA A 322 18.57 -12.57 0.21
C ALA A 322 18.47 -13.02 -1.24
N PHE A 323 17.76 -12.22 -2.04
CA PHE A 323 17.64 -12.30 -3.50
C PHE A 323 18.99 -12.19 -4.26
N ILE A 324 20.12 -12.03 -3.58
CA ILE A 324 21.44 -11.99 -4.20
C ILE A 324 22.13 -13.31 -3.92
N GLY A 325 22.12 -14.20 -4.92
CA GLY A 325 22.81 -15.49 -4.87
C GLY A 325 24.27 -15.30 -4.44
N ASN A 326 24.63 -15.83 -3.28
CA ASN A 326 26.01 -16.09 -2.96
C ASN A 326 26.40 -17.41 -3.64
N GLU A 327 27.27 -17.33 -4.65
CA GLU A 327 27.95 -18.49 -5.25
C GLU A 327 28.95 -19.14 -4.26
N SER A 328 28.52 -19.43 -3.02
CA SER A 328 29.37 -20.09 -2.03
C SER A 328 28.60 -21.06 -1.13
N CYS A 329 27.68 -21.85 -1.69
CA CYS A 329 27.41 -23.17 -1.14
C CYS A 329 28.44 -24.13 -1.77
N GLY A 330 29.54 -24.35 -1.05
CA GLY A 330 30.80 -24.89 -1.57
C GLY A 330 30.65 -26.21 -2.34
N SER A 331 30.89 -26.14 -3.64
CA SER A 331 31.31 -27.27 -4.46
C SER A 331 32.72 -27.69 -4.06
N GLY A 332 32.82 -28.61 -3.09
CA GLY A 332 34.04 -29.29 -2.68
C GLY A 332 34.15 -30.70 -3.24
N THR A 333 34.49 -30.78 -4.53
CA THR A 333 35.36 -31.78 -5.19
C THR A 333 35.03 -33.28 -5.12
N SER A 334 34.79 -33.85 -6.30
CA SER A 334 34.80 -35.29 -6.61
C SER A 334 36.21 -35.93 -6.59
N GLY A 335 36.32 -37.13 -6.01
CA GLY A 335 37.05 -38.27 -6.60
C GLY A 335 38.49 -38.58 -6.14
N GLY A 336 38.73 -39.85 -5.76
CA GLY A 336 40.00 -40.55 -6.02
C GLY A 336 40.63 -41.32 -4.85
N ASP A 337 40.66 -42.66 -4.97
CA ASP A 337 41.24 -43.68 -4.08
C ASP A 337 42.69 -43.47 -3.61
N SER A 338 43.04 -44.00 -2.42
CA SER A 338 44.15 -44.98 -2.21
C SER A 338 44.35 -45.38 -0.72
N THR A 339 44.16 -46.68 -0.44
CA THR A 339 44.95 -47.58 0.43
C THR A 339 45.42 -47.18 1.84
N GLY A 340 45.07 -48.03 2.82
CA GLY A 340 46.08 -48.63 3.72
C GLY A 340 45.93 -48.46 5.24
N SER A 341 45.82 -49.61 5.92
CA SER A 341 46.29 -49.94 7.28
C SER A 341 45.40 -49.68 8.51
N ASP A 342 44.83 -50.78 9.00
CA ASP A 342 45.02 -51.41 10.31
C ASP A 342 45.16 -50.55 11.58
N GLY A 343 44.34 -50.88 12.59
CA GLY A 343 44.81 -50.88 13.98
C GLY A 343 43.78 -50.63 15.08
N SER A 344 43.30 -51.72 15.69
CA SER A 344 43.03 -51.92 17.14
C SER A 344 42.07 -50.97 17.89
N SER A 345 40.89 -51.44 18.34
CA SER A 345 40.63 -52.17 19.60
C SER A 345 40.34 -51.26 20.80
N GLY A 346 39.13 -51.38 21.39
CA GLY A 346 38.83 -50.85 22.73
C GLY A 346 37.33 -50.59 23.03
N ASP A 347 36.59 -51.65 23.37
CA ASP A 347 35.32 -51.70 24.13
C ASP A 347 35.36 -50.94 25.50
N PRO A 348 34.27 -50.81 26.30
CA PRO A 348 32.90 -50.38 25.98
C PRO A 348 32.30 -49.50 27.16
N PRO A 349 31.02 -49.56 27.62
CA PRO A 349 30.24 -48.38 28.03
C PRO A 349 29.89 -48.33 29.55
N MET A 350 29.21 -47.27 30.01
CA MET A 350 28.15 -47.28 31.06
C MET A 350 27.75 -45.83 31.40
N SER A 351 26.49 -45.43 31.23
CA SER A 351 25.37 -45.56 32.18
C SER A 351 25.45 -44.57 33.35
N THR A 352 24.46 -43.67 33.44
CA THR A 352 23.58 -43.47 34.62
C THR A 352 22.60 -42.33 34.28
N THR A 353 21.29 -42.59 34.11
CA THR A 353 20.23 -42.64 35.16
C THR A 353 19.46 -41.32 35.26
N GLU A 354 18.21 -41.35 34.78
CA GLU A 354 17.12 -40.42 35.12
C GLU A 354 16.75 -40.50 36.63
N PRO A 355 15.93 -39.61 37.21
CA PRO A 355 14.48 -39.68 37.00
C PRO A 355 13.76 -38.32 36.91
N ASP A 356 12.87 -38.21 35.93
CA ASP A 356 11.41 -38.16 36.07
C ASP A 356 10.78 -37.38 37.26
N ALA A 357 9.93 -36.39 36.93
CA ALA A 357 8.62 -36.16 37.57
C ALA A 357 7.83 -35.03 36.86
N THR A 358 6.90 -35.48 36.01
CA THR A 358 5.58 -34.91 35.69
C THR A 358 4.83 -34.44 36.97
N THR A 359 3.84 -33.53 37.06
CA THR A 359 2.68 -33.20 36.22
C THR A 359 1.81 -32.12 36.95
N THR A 360 0.91 -31.44 36.20
CA THR A 360 -0.48 -31.01 36.60
C THR A 360 -0.79 -29.58 37.11
N SER A 361 -1.42 -28.81 36.20
CA SER A 361 -2.77 -28.16 36.22
C SER A 361 -3.27 -27.22 37.34
N SER A 362 -4.16 -26.32 36.88
CA SER A 362 -5.15 -25.43 37.56
C SER A 362 -4.56 -24.15 38.17
N GLY A 363 -5.12 -22.95 38.02
CA GLY A 363 -6.44 -22.48 37.60
C GLY A 363 -6.89 -21.39 38.60
N GLY A 364 -7.36 -20.23 38.14
CA GLY A 364 -8.23 -19.36 38.95
C GLY A 364 -7.89 -17.87 39.10
N ALA A 365 -8.92 -17.07 38.80
CA ALA A 365 -9.38 -15.86 39.50
C ALA A 365 -8.74 -14.48 39.24
N ALA A 366 -9.44 -13.72 38.40
CA ALA A 366 -10.11 -12.45 38.69
C ALA A 366 -9.67 -11.60 39.90
N SER A 367 -9.47 -10.30 39.65
CA SER A 367 -9.65 -9.24 40.64
C SER A 367 -10.17 -7.96 39.96
N ASP A 368 -11.40 -7.60 40.32
CA ASP A 368 -12.04 -6.29 40.16
C ASP A 368 -11.34 -5.22 41.00
N GLY A 369 -11.39 -3.97 40.53
CA GLY A 369 -10.94 -2.79 41.26
C GLY A 369 -11.45 -1.49 40.63
N THR A 370 -12.68 -1.12 41.01
CA THR A 370 -13.25 0.25 41.14
C THR A 370 -12.22 1.30 41.58
N GLY A 371 -12.30 2.62 41.32
CA GLY A 371 -13.31 3.53 40.82
C GLY A 371 -12.88 4.96 41.22
N GLU A 372 -13.27 5.96 40.41
CA GLU A 372 -13.46 7.39 40.70
C GLU A 372 -12.46 8.20 41.56
N SER A 373 -11.95 9.30 41.01
CA SER A 373 -12.37 10.66 41.43
C SER A 373 -11.72 11.77 40.60
N ALA A 374 -12.56 12.72 40.22
CA ALA A 374 -12.20 14.00 39.61
C ALA A 374 -11.74 15.03 40.66
N SER A 375 -10.90 15.99 40.24
CA SER A 375 -11.17 17.44 40.29
C SER A 375 -9.93 18.33 40.53
N THR A 376 -9.79 19.29 39.61
CA THR A 376 -9.43 20.71 39.78
C THR A 376 -8.03 21.19 40.21
N THR A 377 -7.48 22.00 39.29
CA THR A 377 -6.76 23.29 39.45
C THR A 377 -5.41 23.33 40.17
N SER A 378 -4.39 23.77 39.43
CA SER A 378 -3.73 25.07 39.67
C SER A 378 -2.78 25.42 38.52
N GLU A 379 -2.86 26.68 38.08
CA GLU A 379 -1.83 27.39 37.31
C GLU A 379 -0.50 27.40 38.08
N GLU A 380 0.60 27.11 37.40
CA GLU A 380 1.88 27.77 37.72
C GLU A 380 2.78 27.84 36.48
N VAL A 381 3.03 29.08 36.06
CA VAL A 381 4.07 29.47 35.11
C VAL A 381 5.41 29.43 35.83
N PRO A 382 6.48 28.94 35.17
CA PRO A 382 7.75 29.61 35.33
C PRO A 382 8.34 30.08 33.99
N THR A 383 8.80 31.31 34.08
CA THR A 383 9.54 32.11 33.13
C THR A 383 10.85 31.47 32.67
N ARG A 384 11.13 31.68 31.38
CA ARG A 384 12.42 32.00 30.75
C ARG A 384 13.69 31.70 31.57
N ASP A 385 14.52 30.82 31.00
CA ASP A 385 15.96 31.04 30.99
C ASP A 385 16.52 30.91 29.57
N THR A 386 17.23 31.96 29.19
CA THR A 386 17.94 32.20 27.95
C THR A 386 19.37 31.67 28.03
N CYS A 387 19.83 30.96 26.99
CA CYS A 387 21.22 30.82 26.57
C CYS A 387 21.16 30.58 25.05
N GLY A 388 21.75 31.36 24.15
CA GLY A 388 23.02 32.07 24.20
C GLY A 388 23.92 31.45 23.12
N CYS A 389 23.98 32.08 21.95
CA CYS A 389 24.69 31.62 20.75
C CYS A 389 26.18 31.29 21.01
N HIS A 390 26.69 30.25 20.33
CA HIS A 390 28.10 30.16 19.98
C HIS A 390 28.26 29.97 18.47
N SER A 391 28.82 31.00 17.85
CA SER A 391 29.26 31.08 16.47
C SER A 391 30.72 30.63 16.34
N GLY A 392 31.00 29.85 15.31
CA GLY A 392 32.34 29.59 14.76
C GLY A 392 32.32 28.28 13.97
N GLY A 393 32.78 28.15 12.74
CA GLY A 393 33.43 29.05 11.79
C GLY A 393 33.86 28.19 10.59
N LEU A 394 33.49 28.65 9.40
CA LEU A 394 33.99 28.36 8.04
C LEU A 394 35.09 27.30 7.83
N ALA A 395 34.86 26.34 6.91
CA ALA A 395 35.85 25.92 5.89
C ALA A 395 35.26 24.97 4.80
N GLY A 396 35.35 25.38 3.53
CA GLY A 396 35.46 24.53 2.32
C GLY A 396 34.21 23.77 1.87
N SER A 397 33.86 23.61 0.59
CA SER A 397 34.60 23.81 -0.66
C SER A 397 33.60 23.99 -1.80
N TRP A 398 33.81 25.04 -2.60
CA TRP A 398 33.13 25.29 -3.85
C TRP A 398 33.81 24.49 -4.96
N ALA A 399 33.12 23.56 -5.62
CA ALA A 399 33.67 22.92 -6.82
C ALA A 399 32.64 22.28 -7.76
N TRP A 400 31.48 22.89 -8.05
CA TRP A 400 30.66 22.46 -9.21
C TRP A 400 29.87 23.64 -9.79
N THR A 401 30.55 24.53 -10.52
CA THR A 401 29.88 25.59 -11.30
C THR A 401 30.59 25.75 -12.64
N GLY A 402 30.42 24.76 -13.51
CA GLY A 402 31.05 24.77 -14.83
C GLY A 402 30.56 23.66 -15.74
N LEU A 403 29.24 23.58 -16.02
CA LEU A 403 28.71 22.69 -17.06
C LEU A 403 27.25 22.99 -17.48
N VAL A 404 26.87 24.27 -17.67
CA VAL A 404 25.48 24.63 -18.08
C VAL A 404 25.39 25.48 -19.37
N LEU A 405 26.47 25.76 -20.10
CA LEU A 405 26.40 26.65 -21.29
C LEU A 405 26.83 26.04 -22.64
N LEU A 406 26.78 24.72 -22.82
CA LEU A 406 26.96 24.09 -24.14
C LEU A 406 26.01 22.91 -24.34
N GLY A 407 24.76 23.18 -24.68
CA GLY A 407 23.76 22.14 -25.01
C GLY A 407 22.60 22.56 -25.91
N LEU A 408 22.38 23.87 -26.12
CA LEU A 408 21.38 24.35 -27.08
C LEU A 408 21.94 24.36 -28.50
N ARG A 409 21.98 23.17 -29.13
CA ARG A 409 21.99 23.06 -30.59
C ARG A 409 21.29 21.77 -31.07
N ARG A 410 20.01 21.93 -31.38
CA ARG A 410 19.40 21.55 -32.66
C ARG A 410 19.21 20.05 -32.93
N ARG A 411 18.00 19.54 -32.70
CA ARG A 411 17.36 18.55 -33.61
C ARG A 411 15.86 18.81 -33.75
N ARG A 412 15.48 19.36 -34.91
CA ARG A 412 14.13 19.26 -35.49
C ARG A 412 13.95 17.84 -36.03
N ARG A 413 12.88 17.16 -35.63
CA ARG A 413 12.17 16.08 -36.35
C ARG A 413 10.70 16.33 -35.99
N GLY A 414 9.73 16.46 -36.88
CA GLY A 414 9.56 15.90 -38.21
C GLY A 414 8.17 15.27 -38.19
N VAL A 415 7.16 16.05 -38.57
CA VAL A 415 5.76 15.64 -38.68
C VAL A 415 5.64 14.47 -39.65
N PHE A 416 5.02 13.37 -39.21
CA PHE A 416 4.55 12.30 -40.09
C PHE A 416 3.04 12.17 -39.90
N ALA A 417 2.30 12.47 -40.96
CA ALA A 417 0.88 12.18 -41.10
C ALA A 417 0.72 10.77 -41.71
N PRO A 418 -0.31 10.00 -41.33
CA PRO A 418 -0.64 8.75 -42.03
C PRO A 418 -1.55 9.02 -43.24
N SER A 419 -1.15 8.49 -44.39
CA SER A 419 -1.99 8.38 -45.58
C SER A 419 -2.89 7.15 -45.50
N ARG A 420 -4.18 7.34 -45.83
CA ARG A 420 -5.14 6.28 -46.13
C ARG A 420 -4.65 5.32 -47.20
N ALA A 421 -4.89 4.03 -46.99
CA ALA A 421 -5.46 3.09 -47.95
C ALA A 421 -6.24 2.03 -47.16
#